data_AF-A0AAD5XB04-F1
#
_entry.id   AF-A0AAD5XB04-F1
#
_cell.length_a   1.000
_cell.length_b   1.000
_cell.length_c   1.000
_cell.angle_alpha   90.00
_cell.angle_beta   90.00
_cell.angle_gamma   90.00
#
_symmetry.space_group_name_H-M   'P 1'
#
loop_
_entity.id
_entity.type
_entity.pdbx_description
1 polymer ?
#
loop_
_entity_poly.entity_id
_entity_poly.type
_entity_poly.pdbx_seq_one_letter_code
_entity_poly.pdbx_strand_id
1 'polypeptide(L)'
;MYPSKILNLAAWALQLPVAGSTGGVMVIAPPELNTLSNQFFHAANASSDISSASKTVNAVDFYTPPDGVTTSGTQSPRTELRQLNADGSLAAWSYKGTYAMQVKLAVESFPTNVASGAGGVIVSQLFSTSVVNGPEYVVRAYPNMVQLVDIFPFFSKTHRIELQERGSNANGFVNKQTLVSNYAAGTQMTITLSVINGILTVNVDIGTTVTTTIDSADDYYFKAGSYCQTHGSADTGCQVRMYSIELYGFPGAQAFPP
;
A
#
# COMPACT_ATOMS: atom_id res chain seq x y z
N MET A 1 7.86 19.55 -9.25
CA MET A 1 6.90 18.76 -10.05
C MET A 1 5.87 18.17 -9.10
N TYR A 2 4.58 18.23 -9.41
CA TYR A 2 3.55 17.66 -8.55
C TYR A 2 3.37 16.15 -8.82
N PRO A 3 3.17 15.31 -7.78
CA PRO A 3 2.81 13.90 -7.93
C PRO A 3 1.66 13.62 -8.92
N SER A 4 0.67 14.50 -9.00
CA SER A 4 -0.46 14.42 -9.94
C SER A 4 -0.07 14.50 -11.42
N LYS A 5 1.17 14.91 -11.74
CA LYS A 5 1.73 14.89 -13.09
C LYS A 5 2.34 13.54 -13.46
N ILE A 6 2.49 12.65 -12.48
CA ILE A 6 3.10 11.32 -12.60
C ILE A 6 2.01 10.23 -12.43
N LEU A 7 1.20 10.36 -11.37
CA LEU A 7 0.11 9.44 -11.05
C LEU A 7 -1.24 10.05 -11.40
N ASN A 8 -2.19 9.23 -11.88
CA ASN A 8 -3.58 9.65 -12.02
C ASN A 8 -4.28 9.64 -10.66
N LEU A 9 -4.39 10.82 -10.04
CA LEU A 9 -4.95 11.01 -8.69
C LEU A 9 -6.43 11.42 -8.66
N ALA A 10 -7.11 11.47 -9.82
CA ALA A 10 -8.47 12.00 -9.90
C ALA A 10 -9.50 11.25 -9.04
N ALA A 11 -9.31 9.95 -8.85
CA ALA A 11 -10.18 9.06 -8.08
C ALA A 11 -9.56 8.65 -6.73
N TRP A 12 -8.77 9.52 -6.10
CA TRP A 12 -8.06 9.20 -4.86
C TRP A 12 -8.08 10.36 -3.87
N ALA A 13 -8.28 10.06 -2.59
CA ALA A 13 -7.91 10.94 -1.49
C ALA A 13 -6.61 10.44 -0.85
N LEU A 14 -5.74 11.34 -0.40
CA LEU A 14 -4.51 11.01 0.31
C LEU A 14 -4.69 11.23 1.81
N GLN A 15 -4.48 10.19 2.60
CA GLN A 15 -4.27 10.33 4.03
C GLN A 15 -2.78 10.61 4.30
N LEU A 16 -2.50 11.62 5.13
CA LEU A 16 -1.15 11.97 5.59
C LEU A 16 -0.94 11.58 7.07
N PRO A 17 0.32 11.37 7.48
CA PRO A 17 0.69 10.95 8.84
C PRO A 17 0.78 12.16 9.80
N VAL A 18 -0.09 13.16 9.62
CA VAL A 18 -0.14 14.40 10.43
C VAL A 18 -1.57 14.68 10.89
N ALA A 19 -1.69 15.48 11.94
CA ALA A 19 -2.98 15.87 12.47
C ALA A 19 -3.75 16.79 11.50
N GLY A 20 -5.04 16.53 11.32
CA GLY A 20 -5.96 17.45 10.68
C GLY A 20 -6.30 18.64 11.59
N SER A 21 -6.78 19.74 10.99
CA SER A 21 -7.15 20.97 11.71
C SER A 21 -8.29 20.77 12.72
N THR A 22 -9.12 19.75 12.52
CA THR A 22 -10.27 19.40 13.38
C THR A 22 -9.98 18.20 14.29
N GLY A 23 -8.71 17.79 14.41
CA GLY A 23 -8.32 16.52 15.04
C GLY A 23 -8.40 15.33 14.09
N GLY A 24 -7.82 14.19 14.52
CA GLY A 24 -7.64 13.02 13.66
C GLY A 24 -6.55 13.18 12.60
N VAL A 25 -6.48 12.27 11.65
CA VAL A 25 -5.51 12.31 10.54
C VAL A 25 -5.93 13.28 9.45
N MET A 26 -4.97 13.96 8.83
CA MET A 26 -5.22 14.82 7.68
C MET A 26 -5.54 13.98 6.44
N VAL A 27 -6.64 14.30 5.76
CA VAL A 27 -7.03 13.71 4.48
C VAL A 27 -7.20 14.83 3.46
N ILE A 28 -6.57 14.68 2.29
CA ILE A 28 -6.58 15.67 1.21
C ILE A 28 -7.14 15.00 -0.05
N ALA A 29 -8.21 15.55 -0.61
CA ALA A 29 -8.82 15.10 -1.86
C ALA A 29 -8.56 16.11 -3.00
N PRO A 30 -8.87 15.77 -4.26
CA PRO A 30 -8.94 16.76 -5.33
C PRO A 30 -9.98 17.85 -5.01
N PRO A 31 -9.75 19.11 -5.44
CA PRO A 31 -8.64 19.54 -6.28
C PRO A 31 -7.30 19.78 -5.55
N GLU A 32 -7.28 19.92 -4.22
CA GLU A 32 -6.08 20.28 -3.46
C GLU A 32 -4.96 19.24 -3.62
N LEU A 33 -5.31 17.96 -3.67
CA LEU A 33 -4.36 16.87 -3.92
C LEU A 33 -3.58 17.04 -5.23
N ASN A 34 -4.19 17.65 -6.26
CA ASN A 34 -3.55 17.83 -7.57
C ASN A 34 -2.36 18.78 -7.53
N THR A 35 -2.23 19.59 -6.48
CA THR A 35 -1.13 20.55 -6.30
C THR A 35 -0.33 20.30 -5.02
N LEU A 36 -0.58 19.17 -4.35
CA LEU A 36 0.12 18.81 -3.12
C LEU A 36 1.52 18.27 -3.44
N SER A 37 2.54 18.77 -2.75
CA SER A 37 3.86 18.16 -2.68
C SER A 37 4.49 18.53 -1.35
N ASN A 38 4.88 17.54 -0.55
CA ASN A 38 5.46 17.74 0.78
C ASN A 38 6.43 16.60 1.14
N GLN A 39 7.01 16.64 2.35
CA GLN A 39 7.99 15.64 2.80
C GLN A 39 7.47 14.19 2.84
N PHE A 40 6.16 13.99 2.92
CA PHE A 40 5.53 12.66 2.96
C PHE A 40 5.13 12.17 1.57
N PHE A 41 4.77 13.09 0.67
CA PHE A 41 4.22 12.80 -0.64
C PHE A 41 4.76 13.79 -1.67
N HIS A 42 5.73 13.36 -2.47
CA HIS A 42 6.41 14.20 -3.45
C HIS A 42 6.89 13.38 -4.67
N ALA A 43 7.14 14.06 -5.79
CA ALA A 43 7.79 13.44 -6.94
C ALA A 43 9.20 12.97 -6.53
N ALA A 44 9.53 11.72 -6.85
CA ALA A 44 10.79 11.10 -6.47
C ALA A 44 11.98 11.82 -7.15
N ASN A 45 13.04 12.05 -6.37
CA ASN A 45 14.33 12.45 -6.94
C ASN A 45 15.04 11.22 -7.55
N ALA A 46 16.05 11.47 -8.40
CA ALA A 46 16.90 10.40 -8.90
C ALA A 46 17.48 9.59 -7.72
N SER A 47 17.41 8.26 -7.80
CA SER A 47 18.04 7.37 -6.81
C SER A 47 19.53 7.71 -6.70
N SER A 48 20.06 7.74 -5.48
CA SER A 48 21.50 7.90 -5.21
C SER A 48 22.34 6.76 -5.77
N ASP A 49 21.72 5.66 -6.18
CA ASP A 49 22.36 4.46 -6.75
C ASP A 49 22.52 4.51 -8.29
N ILE A 50 22.13 5.62 -8.93
CA ILE A 50 22.37 5.86 -10.35
C ILE A 50 23.51 6.87 -10.46
N SER A 51 24.74 6.38 -10.66
CA SER A 51 25.96 7.16 -10.87
C SER A 51 26.02 7.94 -12.20
N SER A 52 24.87 8.33 -12.76
CA SER A 52 24.82 9.11 -14.00
C SER A 52 23.90 10.31 -13.87
N ALA A 53 24.43 11.47 -14.28
CA ALA A 53 23.81 12.77 -14.21
C ALA A 53 22.36 12.77 -14.72
N SER A 54 21.46 13.29 -13.89
CA SER A 54 20.13 13.79 -14.29
C SER A 54 19.25 12.80 -15.06
N LYS A 55 18.84 11.70 -14.41
CA LYS A 55 17.64 10.96 -14.81
C LYS A 55 16.49 11.30 -13.86
N THR A 56 15.51 12.07 -14.32
CA THR A 56 14.23 12.23 -13.63
C THR A 56 13.58 10.86 -13.46
N VAL A 57 13.27 10.45 -12.23
CA VAL A 57 12.47 9.25 -11.98
C VAL A 57 11.01 9.65 -12.11
N ASN A 58 10.28 9.04 -13.05
CA ASN A 58 8.83 9.24 -13.18
C ASN A 58 8.11 8.40 -12.12
N ALA A 59 8.25 8.79 -10.85
CA ALA A 59 7.66 8.13 -9.70
C ALA A 59 7.33 9.12 -8.59
N VAL A 60 6.55 8.67 -7.61
CA VAL A 60 6.14 9.43 -6.44
C VAL A 60 6.55 8.66 -5.19
N ASP A 61 7.24 9.34 -4.27
CA ASP A 61 7.63 8.80 -2.99
C ASP A 61 6.51 9.03 -1.96
N PHE A 62 6.07 7.94 -1.34
CA PHE A 62 5.18 7.88 -0.18
C PHE A 62 6.03 7.53 1.03
N TYR A 63 6.37 8.53 1.84
CA TYR A 63 7.11 8.36 3.07
C TYR A 63 6.19 8.46 4.28
N THR A 64 6.32 7.49 5.19
CA THR A 64 5.54 7.43 6.42
C THR A 64 6.50 7.29 7.60
N PRO A 65 6.63 8.32 8.46
CA PRO A 65 7.49 8.26 9.62
C PRO A 65 6.90 7.35 10.70
N PRO A 66 7.74 6.78 11.58
CA PRO A 66 7.30 5.81 12.59
C PRO A 66 6.48 6.43 13.74
N ASP A 67 6.62 7.74 13.96
CA ASP A 67 5.94 8.56 14.96
C ASP A 67 4.77 9.37 14.37
N GLY A 68 4.33 9.04 13.15
CA GLY A 68 3.22 9.72 12.49
C GLY A 68 1.90 9.61 13.24
N VAL A 69 1.01 10.59 13.04
CA VAL A 69 -0.35 10.57 13.59
C VAL A 69 -1.14 9.41 12.98
N THR A 70 -1.89 8.69 13.82
CA THR A 70 -2.67 7.53 13.40
C THR A 70 -4.16 7.83 13.37
N THR A 71 -4.90 7.07 12.55
CA THR A 71 -6.35 7.08 12.57
C THR A 71 -6.82 6.44 13.88
N SER A 72 -7.90 6.98 14.47
CA SER A 72 -8.54 6.36 15.64
C SER A 72 -8.76 4.85 15.42
N GLY A 73 -8.43 4.04 16.41
CA GLY A 73 -8.50 2.57 16.33
C GLY A 73 -7.31 1.89 15.62
N THR A 74 -6.34 2.65 15.10
CA THR A 74 -5.12 2.10 14.49
C THR A 74 -3.86 2.57 15.20
N GLN A 75 -2.88 1.68 15.33
CA GLN A 75 -1.59 1.99 15.98
C GLN A 75 -0.50 2.33 14.98
N SER A 76 -0.78 2.30 13.67
CA SER A 76 0.24 2.48 12.64
C SER A 76 -0.04 3.70 11.77
N PRO A 77 0.97 4.56 11.51
CA PRO A 77 0.82 5.73 10.66
C PRO A 77 0.79 5.34 9.19
N ARG A 78 0.31 6.25 8.34
CA ARG A 78 0.29 6.05 6.88
C ARG A 78 0.37 7.34 6.08
N THR A 79 0.96 7.19 4.90
CA THR A 79 0.84 8.08 3.75
C THR A 79 0.26 7.22 2.64
N GLU A 80 -1.07 7.26 2.48
CA GLU A 80 -1.78 6.22 1.73
C GLU A 80 -3.00 6.79 1.01
N LEU A 81 -3.17 6.38 -0.26
CA LEU A 81 -4.33 6.72 -1.06
C LEU A 81 -5.54 5.87 -0.66
N ARG A 82 -6.73 6.48 -0.70
CA ARG A 82 -8.03 5.85 -0.51
C ARG A 82 -8.89 6.15 -1.73
N GLN A 83 -9.39 5.11 -2.39
CA GLN A 83 -10.16 5.24 -3.63
C GLN A 83 -11.38 6.16 -3.43
N LEU A 84 -11.68 7.01 -4.39
CA LEU A 84 -12.91 7.78 -4.51
C LEU A 84 -13.70 7.31 -5.74
N ASN A 85 -14.98 7.62 -5.77
CA ASN A 85 -15.76 7.58 -7.01
C ASN A 85 -15.36 8.75 -7.92
N ALA A 86 -15.75 8.70 -9.19
CA ALA A 86 -15.43 9.74 -10.17
C ALA A 86 -16.02 11.13 -9.81
N ASP A 87 -17.08 11.16 -9.01
CA ASP A 87 -17.70 12.40 -8.49
C ASP A 87 -17.02 12.94 -7.22
N GLY A 88 -15.94 12.29 -6.75
CA GLY A 88 -15.21 12.65 -5.54
C GLY A 88 -15.80 12.09 -4.24
N SER A 89 -16.95 11.41 -4.30
CA SER A 89 -17.52 10.73 -3.12
C SER A 89 -16.69 9.51 -2.71
N LEU A 90 -16.88 9.05 -1.48
CA LEU A 90 -16.21 7.85 -0.99
C LEU A 90 -16.67 6.61 -1.77
N ALA A 91 -15.76 5.96 -2.49
CA ALA A 91 -15.98 4.63 -3.05
C ALA A 91 -16.38 3.62 -1.95
N ALA A 92 -17.39 2.83 -2.28
CA ALA A 92 -17.90 1.67 -1.57
C ALA A 92 -18.69 0.85 -2.60
N TRP A 93 -18.11 -0.23 -3.10
CA TRP A 93 -18.68 -1.04 -4.19
C TRP A 93 -18.85 -2.49 -3.78
N SER A 94 -19.97 -3.10 -4.16
CA SER A 94 -20.27 -4.49 -3.82
C SER A 94 -19.39 -5.49 -4.58
N TYR A 95 -19.36 -6.74 -4.11
CA TYR A 95 -18.68 -7.87 -4.77
C TYR A 95 -19.15 -8.16 -6.22
N LYS A 96 -20.31 -7.64 -6.64
CA LYS A 96 -20.89 -7.85 -7.97
C LYS A 96 -20.22 -6.94 -8.99
N GLY A 97 -19.57 -7.54 -9.99
CA GLY A 97 -18.92 -6.81 -11.07
C GLY A 97 -17.50 -7.30 -11.35
N THR A 98 -16.75 -6.48 -12.08
CA THR A 98 -15.36 -6.73 -12.45
C THR A 98 -14.58 -5.47 -12.19
N TYR A 99 -13.80 -5.46 -11.12
CA TYR A 99 -13.09 -4.29 -10.63
C TYR A 99 -11.63 -4.63 -10.41
N ALA A 100 -10.71 -3.75 -10.77
CA ALA A 100 -9.32 -3.96 -10.42
C ALA A 100 -8.58 -2.68 -10.07
N MET A 101 -7.55 -2.83 -9.25
CA MET A 101 -6.49 -1.87 -9.07
C MET A 101 -5.16 -2.52 -9.46
N GLN A 102 -4.38 -1.82 -10.29
CA GLN A 102 -2.99 -2.16 -10.55
C GLN A 102 -2.10 -1.04 -10.02
N VAL A 103 -1.05 -1.41 -9.29
CA VAL A 103 -0.04 -0.50 -8.79
C VAL A 103 1.34 -1.00 -9.14
N LYS A 104 2.14 -0.16 -9.80
CA LYS A 104 3.57 -0.41 -10.01
C LYS A 104 4.37 0.36 -8.98
N LEU A 105 5.15 -0.32 -8.16
CA LEU A 105 5.89 0.30 -7.05
C LEU A 105 7.21 -0.41 -6.75
N ALA A 106 8.02 0.20 -5.89
CA ALA A 106 9.15 -0.40 -5.22
C ALA A 106 9.08 -0.04 -3.72
N VAL A 107 9.50 -0.95 -2.85
CA VAL A 107 9.68 -0.65 -1.43
C VAL A 107 11.14 -0.29 -1.20
N GLU A 108 11.40 0.98 -0.92
CA GLU A 108 12.76 1.55 -0.86
C GLU A 108 13.36 1.38 0.55
N SER A 109 12.53 1.51 1.58
CA SER A 109 12.98 1.38 2.96
C SER A 109 11.89 0.86 3.90
N PHE A 110 12.35 0.28 4.99
CA PHE A 110 11.57 -0.31 6.06
C PHE A 110 11.86 0.35 7.39
N PRO A 111 10.97 0.20 8.38
CA PRO A 111 11.26 0.67 9.73
C PRO A 111 12.28 -0.28 10.36
N THR A 112 13.32 0.28 10.94
CA THR A 112 14.34 -0.45 11.72
C THR A 112 14.03 -0.40 13.22
N ASN A 113 14.64 -1.30 14.00
CA ASN A 113 14.46 -1.38 15.46
C ASN A 113 12.99 -1.57 15.90
N VAL A 114 12.25 -2.32 15.09
CA VAL A 114 10.90 -2.80 15.41
C VAL A 114 10.97 -4.03 16.32
N ALA A 115 10.03 -4.14 17.26
CA ALA A 115 9.90 -5.34 18.07
C ALA A 115 9.71 -6.58 17.18
N SER A 116 10.32 -7.72 17.54
CA SER A 116 10.27 -8.96 16.76
C SER A 116 8.83 -9.32 16.34
N GLY A 117 8.56 -9.36 15.03
CA GLY A 117 7.25 -9.68 14.47
C GLY A 117 6.36 -8.46 14.14
N ALA A 118 6.69 -7.27 14.64
CA ALA A 118 6.21 -5.99 14.14
C ALA A 118 7.16 -5.48 13.05
N GLY A 119 6.66 -4.75 12.05
CA GLY A 119 7.49 -4.24 10.94
C GLY A 119 7.01 -4.61 9.55
N GLY A 120 7.56 -3.95 8.54
CA GLY A 120 7.03 -4.02 7.17
C GLY A 120 6.09 -2.88 6.83
N VAL A 121 5.68 -2.86 5.57
CA VAL A 121 4.80 -1.84 5.00
C VAL A 121 3.68 -2.53 4.24
N ILE A 122 2.45 -2.16 4.53
CA ILE A 122 1.31 -2.51 3.71
C ILE A 122 1.30 -1.55 2.51
N VAL A 123 1.32 -2.11 1.30
CA VAL A 123 1.49 -1.34 0.06
C VAL A 123 0.22 -1.26 -0.78
N SER A 124 -0.68 -2.23 -0.63
CA SER A 124 -2.00 -2.23 -1.25
C SER A 124 -3.01 -2.98 -0.38
N GLN A 125 -4.28 -2.59 -0.50
CA GLN A 125 -5.38 -3.15 0.30
C GLN A 125 -6.66 -3.25 -0.52
N LEU A 126 -7.43 -4.29 -0.24
CA LEU A 126 -8.87 -4.31 -0.44
C LEU A 126 -9.53 -4.15 0.93
N PHE A 127 -10.16 -3.00 1.15
CA PHE A 127 -10.76 -2.65 2.43
C PHE A 127 -12.27 -2.86 2.36
N SER A 128 -12.83 -3.63 3.29
CA SER A 128 -14.29 -3.75 3.47
C SER A 128 -14.82 -2.66 4.40
N THR A 129 -15.97 -2.09 4.07
CA THR A 129 -16.65 -1.06 4.86
C THR A 129 -17.33 -1.62 6.12
N SER A 130 -17.57 -2.93 6.19
CA SER A 130 -18.26 -3.58 7.31
C SER A 130 -17.33 -4.17 8.37
N VAL A 131 -16.05 -4.43 8.05
CA VAL A 131 -15.13 -4.98 9.05
C VAL A 131 -14.87 -3.96 10.14
N VAL A 132 -15.39 -4.26 11.33
CA VAL A 132 -15.35 -3.43 12.54
C VAL A 132 -13.91 -3.09 12.99
N ASN A 133 -12.86 -3.67 12.40
CA ASN A 133 -11.48 -3.54 12.89
C ASN A 133 -10.38 -3.34 11.81
N GLY A 134 -10.69 -2.98 10.56
CA GLY A 134 -9.68 -2.60 9.54
C GLY A 134 -9.75 -3.39 8.23
N PRO A 135 -8.72 -3.33 7.36
CA PRO A 135 -8.79 -3.94 6.03
C PRO A 135 -8.97 -5.46 6.09
N GLU A 136 -9.74 -5.99 5.14
CA GLU A 136 -9.97 -7.42 4.99
C GLU A 136 -8.76 -8.09 4.33
N TYR A 137 -8.28 -7.55 3.21
CA TYR A 137 -7.10 -8.07 2.52
C TYR A 137 -6.02 -7.00 2.37
N VAL A 138 -4.79 -7.36 2.70
CA VAL A 138 -3.63 -6.48 2.54
C VAL A 138 -2.47 -7.21 1.87
N VAL A 139 -1.76 -6.50 0.99
CA VAL A 139 -0.45 -6.93 0.51
C VAL A 139 0.60 -6.23 1.36
N ARG A 140 1.32 -7.01 2.16
CA ARG A 140 2.35 -6.53 3.08
C ARG A 140 3.73 -6.98 2.63
N ALA A 141 4.60 -6.02 2.46
CA ALA A 141 6.02 -6.22 2.26
C ALA A 141 6.73 -6.23 3.61
N TYR A 142 7.68 -7.15 3.81
CA TYR A 142 8.46 -7.25 5.04
C TYR A 142 9.95 -7.03 4.79
N PRO A 143 10.65 -6.33 5.72
CA PRO A 143 12.09 -6.46 5.84
C PRO A 143 12.42 -7.89 6.25
N ASN A 144 13.65 -8.31 5.96
CA ASN A 144 14.14 -9.58 6.49
C ASN A 144 13.97 -9.61 8.02
N MET A 145 13.28 -10.64 8.53
CA MET A 145 13.40 -11.03 9.93
C MET A 145 14.31 -12.26 9.95
N VAL A 146 15.45 -12.15 10.60
CA VAL A 146 16.25 -13.32 10.96
C VAL A 146 15.35 -14.23 11.79
N GLN A 147 14.91 -15.36 11.21
CA GLN A 147 14.40 -16.45 12.03
C GLN A 147 15.62 -17.02 12.76
N LEU A 148 15.64 -16.89 14.09
CA LEU A 148 16.70 -17.44 14.93
C LEU A 148 16.80 -18.96 14.69
N VAL A 149 17.73 -19.35 13.82
CA VAL A 149 18.41 -20.63 13.88
C VAL A 149 19.87 -20.26 14.05
N ASP A 150 20.27 -20.08 15.31
CA ASP A 150 21.58 -19.59 15.78
C ASP A 150 22.77 -20.53 15.47
N ILE A 151 22.84 -21.15 14.29
CA ILE A 151 23.93 -22.11 14.00
C ILE A 151 24.44 -22.10 12.54
N PHE A 152 23.82 -21.39 11.58
CA PHE A 152 24.30 -21.45 10.17
C PHE A 152 24.42 -20.08 9.46
N PRO A 153 25.63 -19.64 9.07
CA PRO A 153 25.89 -18.36 8.41
C PRO A 153 25.56 -18.35 6.89
N PHE A 154 24.71 -19.26 6.40
CA PHE A 154 24.44 -19.44 4.96
C PHE A 154 23.11 -18.85 4.46
N PHE A 155 22.33 -18.18 5.31
CA PHE A 155 21.06 -17.59 4.88
C PHE A 155 21.25 -16.23 4.20
N SER A 156 20.80 -16.11 2.95
CA SER A 156 20.75 -14.83 2.23
C SER A 156 19.70 -13.91 2.85
N LYS A 157 20.07 -12.63 3.04
CA LYS A 157 19.15 -11.59 3.53
C LYS A 157 18.14 -11.26 2.45
N THR A 158 16.90 -11.72 2.56
CA THR A 158 15.94 -11.47 1.49
C THR A 158 14.56 -11.11 2.04
N HIS A 159 13.92 -10.14 1.38
CA HIS A 159 12.61 -9.60 1.77
C HIS A 159 11.50 -10.53 1.26
N ARG A 160 10.29 -10.42 1.82
CA ARG A 160 9.13 -11.17 1.32
C ARG A 160 7.88 -10.32 1.22
N ILE A 161 6.96 -10.77 0.37
CA ILE A 161 5.65 -10.15 0.18
C ILE A 161 4.59 -11.19 0.49
N GLU A 162 3.62 -10.82 1.32
CA GLU A 162 2.50 -11.67 1.71
C GLU A 162 1.17 -11.02 1.35
N LEU A 163 0.22 -11.82 0.88
CA LEU A 163 -1.20 -11.53 1.01
C LEU A 163 -1.63 -11.93 2.43
N GLN A 164 -2.34 -11.04 3.12
CA GLN A 164 -2.88 -11.30 4.45
C GLN A 164 -4.36 -11.00 4.48
N GLU A 165 -5.12 -11.95 5.01
CA GLU A 165 -6.57 -11.87 5.20
C GLU A 165 -6.90 -11.76 6.68
N ARG A 166 -7.81 -10.85 6.99
CA ARG A 166 -8.34 -10.66 8.34
C ARG A 166 -9.49 -11.63 8.58
N GLY A 167 -9.47 -12.30 9.73
CA GLY A 167 -10.58 -13.16 10.12
C GLY A 167 -11.76 -12.35 10.65
N SER A 168 -12.98 -12.81 10.42
CA SER A 168 -14.25 -12.13 10.76
C SER A 168 -14.40 -11.78 12.26
N ASN A 169 -13.65 -12.44 13.15
CA ASN A 169 -13.64 -12.21 14.61
C ASN A 169 -12.21 -12.03 15.19
N ALA A 170 -11.21 -11.75 14.35
CA ALA A 170 -9.82 -11.77 14.76
C ALA A 170 -9.24 -10.38 15.04
N ASN A 171 -8.53 -10.26 16.17
CA ASN A 171 -7.56 -9.18 16.41
C ASN A 171 -6.30 -9.42 15.55
N GLY A 172 -6.43 -9.28 14.23
CA GLY A 172 -5.31 -9.40 13.28
C GLY A 172 -5.60 -10.26 12.06
N PHE A 173 -4.53 -10.51 11.29
CA PHE A 173 -4.58 -11.32 10.07
C PHE A 173 -4.42 -12.80 10.39
N VAL A 174 -5.33 -13.63 9.90
CA VAL A 174 -5.42 -15.07 10.21
C VAL A 174 -4.84 -15.95 9.10
N ASN A 175 -5.05 -15.59 7.83
CA ASN A 175 -4.48 -16.32 6.70
C ASN A 175 -3.39 -15.46 6.05
N LYS A 176 -2.20 -16.05 5.86
CA LYS A 176 -1.05 -15.39 5.24
C LYS A 176 -0.50 -16.28 4.15
N GLN A 177 -0.39 -15.74 2.94
CA GLN A 177 0.11 -16.45 1.77
C GLN A 177 1.29 -15.68 1.17
N THR A 178 2.42 -16.35 0.99
CA THR A 178 3.61 -15.73 0.38
C THR A 178 3.38 -15.53 -1.12
N LEU A 179 3.41 -14.28 -1.56
CA LEU A 179 3.32 -13.87 -2.97
C LEU A 179 4.69 -13.83 -3.64
N VAL A 180 5.70 -13.35 -2.90
CA VAL A 180 7.08 -13.27 -3.37
C VAL A 180 7.99 -13.70 -2.23
N SER A 181 8.82 -14.71 -2.48
CA SER A 181 9.95 -15.02 -1.62
C SER A 181 11.19 -14.28 -2.11
N ASN A 182 11.99 -13.86 -1.16
CA ASN A 182 13.37 -13.46 -1.37
C ASN A 182 13.63 -12.28 -2.33
N TYR A 183 12.84 -11.21 -2.28
CA TYR A 183 13.07 -10.02 -3.11
C TYR A 183 14.06 -9.02 -2.48
N ALA A 184 14.62 -8.11 -3.28
CA ALA A 184 15.49 -7.04 -2.82
C ALA A 184 14.71 -5.72 -2.64
N ALA A 185 15.05 -4.92 -1.63
CA ALA A 185 14.51 -3.56 -1.52
C ALA A 185 14.86 -2.76 -2.79
N GLY A 186 13.97 -1.88 -3.21
CA GLY A 186 14.09 -1.14 -4.46
C GLY A 186 13.70 -1.92 -5.72
N THR A 187 13.47 -3.24 -5.64
CA THR A 187 12.94 -4.01 -6.79
C THR A 187 11.55 -3.47 -7.17
N GLN A 188 11.42 -3.03 -8.42
CA GLN A 188 10.12 -2.67 -8.98
C GLN A 188 9.26 -3.92 -9.16
N MET A 189 8.00 -3.79 -8.79
CA MET A 189 6.98 -4.83 -8.92
C MET A 189 5.65 -4.21 -9.32
N THR A 190 4.82 -5.00 -9.96
CA THR A 190 3.44 -4.67 -10.31
C THR A 190 2.53 -5.58 -9.49
N ILE A 191 1.66 -4.96 -8.68
CA ILE A 191 0.67 -5.67 -7.87
C ILE A 191 -0.70 -5.39 -8.46
N THR A 192 -1.44 -6.45 -8.79
CA THR A 192 -2.82 -6.34 -9.28
C THR A 192 -3.76 -7.00 -8.28
N LEU A 193 -4.76 -6.25 -7.80
CA LEU A 193 -5.91 -6.77 -7.07
C LEU A 193 -7.12 -6.70 -8.01
N SER A 194 -7.68 -7.84 -8.37
CA SER A 194 -8.83 -7.96 -9.27
C SER A 194 -9.98 -8.71 -8.59
N VAL A 195 -11.16 -8.10 -8.54
CA VAL A 195 -12.38 -8.70 -8.03
C VAL A 195 -13.32 -8.96 -9.20
N ILE A 196 -13.64 -10.23 -9.44
CA ILE A 196 -14.60 -10.65 -10.47
C ILE A 196 -15.67 -11.49 -9.80
N ASN A 197 -16.88 -10.94 -9.69
CA ASN A 197 -18.05 -11.61 -9.10
C ASN A 197 -17.76 -12.28 -7.75
N GLY A 198 -17.10 -11.54 -6.84
CA GLY A 198 -16.74 -12.01 -5.50
C GLY A 198 -15.46 -12.83 -5.40
N ILE A 199 -14.75 -13.08 -6.50
CA ILE A 199 -13.43 -13.72 -6.48
C ILE A 199 -12.35 -12.65 -6.55
N LEU A 200 -11.58 -12.52 -5.47
CA LEU A 200 -10.36 -11.70 -5.42
C LEU A 200 -9.19 -12.52 -5.96
N THR A 201 -8.54 -12.01 -7.00
CA THR A 201 -7.25 -12.45 -7.51
C THR A 201 -6.20 -11.40 -7.17
N VAL A 202 -5.13 -11.82 -6.48
CA VAL A 202 -3.98 -10.99 -6.16
C VAL A 202 -2.77 -11.53 -6.91
N ASN A 203 -2.21 -10.75 -7.82
CA ASN A 203 -1.01 -11.10 -8.58
C ASN A 203 0.13 -10.12 -8.24
N VAL A 204 1.34 -10.66 -8.12
CA VAL A 204 2.58 -9.89 -8.16
C VAL A 204 3.42 -10.39 -9.33
N ASP A 205 3.79 -9.51 -10.26
CA ASP A 205 4.48 -9.88 -11.51
C ASP A 205 5.81 -10.62 -11.31
N ILE A 206 6.55 -10.30 -10.24
CA ILE A 206 7.80 -10.96 -9.86
C ILE A 206 7.60 -12.21 -8.99
N GLY A 207 6.37 -12.67 -8.81
CA GLY A 207 6.06 -13.79 -7.92
C GLY A 207 4.85 -14.60 -8.37
N THR A 208 3.96 -14.86 -7.41
CA THR A 208 2.82 -15.74 -7.60
C THR A 208 1.49 -14.99 -7.66
N THR A 209 0.48 -15.72 -8.12
CA THR A 209 -0.93 -15.30 -8.06
C THR A 209 -1.64 -16.12 -7.01
N VAL A 210 -2.44 -15.46 -6.18
CA VAL A 210 -3.30 -16.08 -5.18
C VAL A 210 -4.74 -15.67 -5.46
N THR A 211 -5.67 -16.60 -5.28
CA THR A 211 -7.12 -16.34 -5.40
C THR A 211 -7.82 -16.69 -4.08
N THR A 212 -8.86 -15.92 -3.75
CA THR A 212 -9.75 -16.14 -2.62
C THR A 212 -11.13 -15.54 -2.91
N THR A 213 -12.12 -15.84 -2.09
CA THR A 213 -13.45 -15.23 -2.13
C THR A 213 -13.55 -14.10 -1.12
N ILE A 214 -14.26 -13.02 -1.46
CA ILE A 214 -14.56 -11.92 -0.55
C ILE A 214 -16.00 -12.03 -0.02
N ASP A 215 -16.31 -11.37 1.09
CA ASP A 215 -17.66 -11.39 1.65
C ASP A 215 -18.67 -10.68 0.73
N SER A 216 -19.76 -11.38 0.44
CA SER A 216 -20.86 -10.85 -0.36
C SER A 216 -21.74 -9.83 0.37
N ALA A 217 -21.64 -9.75 1.70
CA ALA A 217 -22.37 -8.80 2.53
C ALA A 217 -21.69 -7.42 2.61
N ASP A 218 -20.46 -7.31 2.11
CA ASP A 218 -19.62 -6.14 2.28
C ASP A 218 -19.51 -5.30 1.00
N ASP A 219 -19.35 -3.99 1.22
CA ASP A 219 -18.88 -3.07 0.19
C ASP A 219 -17.39 -2.77 0.38
N TYR A 220 -16.71 -2.52 -0.73
CA TYR A 220 -15.26 -2.48 -0.81
C TYR A 220 -14.73 -1.18 -1.39
N TYR A 221 -13.46 -0.90 -1.09
CA TYR A 221 -12.67 0.09 -1.81
C TYR A 221 -11.17 -0.24 -1.76
N PHE A 222 -10.43 0.27 -2.73
CA PHE A 222 -8.98 0.07 -2.79
C PHE A 222 -8.21 1.11 -1.99
N LYS A 223 -7.04 0.70 -1.47
CA LYS A 223 -6.01 1.60 -0.94
C LYS A 223 -4.62 1.19 -1.45
N ALA A 224 -3.74 2.17 -1.61
CA ALA A 224 -2.34 1.91 -1.94
C ALA A 224 -1.42 3.04 -1.46
N GLY A 225 -0.18 2.72 -1.07
CA GLY A 225 0.79 3.70 -0.59
C GLY A 225 1.74 3.10 0.45
N SER A 226 2.09 3.88 1.47
CA SER A 226 2.95 3.47 2.58
C SER A 226 2.15 3.42 3.88
N TYR A 227 1.61 2.25 4.24
CA TYR A 227 1.02 2.02 5.56
C TYR A 227 2.00 1.27 6.47
N CYS A 228 2.77 2.04 7.22
CA CYS A 228 3.97 1.56 7.92
C CYS A 228 3.61 0.82 9.21
N GLN A 229 3.89 -0.48 9.27
CA GLN A 229 3.44 -1.36 10.35
C GLN A 229 4.39 -1.29 11.56
N THR A 230 4.53 -0.10 12.11
CA THR A 230 5.33 0.25 13.29
C THR A 230 4.60 1.31 14.13
N HIS A 231 5.09 1.59 15.34
CA HIS A 231 4.61 2.66 16.21
C HIS A 231 5.71 3.21 17.12
N GLY A 232 6.03 4.51 16.99
CA GLY A 232 6.67 5.36 18.02
C GLY A 232 8.09 5.03 18.48
N SER A 233 8.62 3.83 18.22
CA SER A 233 9.93 3.36 18.70
C SER A 233 10.89 2.92 17.61
N ALA A 234 10.49 3.02 16.33
CA ALA A 234 11.37 2.70 15.22
C ALA A 234 12.22 3.91 14.84
N ASP A 235 13.45 3.67 14.39
CA ASP A 235 14.39 4.74 14.04
C ASP A 235 14.12 5.31 12.64
N THR A 236 13.52 4.51 11.75
CA THR A 236 13.24 4.89 10.37
C THR A 236 11.77 4.65 10.00
N GLY A 237 11.27 5.44 9.05
CA GLY A 237 9.96 5.26 8.45
C GLY A 237 9.94 4.24 7.30
N CYS A 238 8.77 4.09 6.68
CA CYS A 238 8.60 3.28 5.47
C CYS A 238 8.55 4.19 4.24
N GLN A 239 9.35 3.89 3.23
CA GLN A 239 9.28 4.56 1.93
C GLN A 239 8.84 3.59 0.83
N VAL A 240 7.74 3.96 0.17
CA VAL A 240 7.22 3.27 -1.01
C VAL A 240 7.29 4.23 -2.18
N ARG A 241 7.97 3.82 -3.24
CA ARG A 241 8.06 4.57 -4.49
C ARG A 241 7.07 4.00 -5.50
N MET A 242 6.11 4.80 -5.95
CA MET A 242 5.07 4.38 -6.88
C MET A 242 5.28 4.99 -8.26
N TYR A 243 5.26 4.16 -9.30
CA TYR A 243 5.47 4.53 -10.70
C TYR A 243 4.15 4.69 -11.46
N SER A 244 3.14 3.91 -11.11
CA SER A 244 1.78 4.04 -11.65
C SER A 244 0.75 3.48 -10.67
N ILE A 245 -0.48 3.99 -10.78
CA ILE A 245 -1.65 3.45 -10.12
C ILE A 245 -2.84 3.62 -11.07
N GLU A 246 -3.55 2.52 -11.31
CA GLU A 246 -4.62 2.44 -12.28
C GLU A 246 -5.81 1.68 -11.70
N LEU A 247 -7.00 2.16 -12.05
CA LEU A 247 -8.27 1.51 -11.71
C LEU A 247 -8.91 1.02 -13.01
N TYR A 248 -9.57 -0.14 -12.93
CA TYR A 248 -10.28 -0.75 -14.04
C TYR A 248 -11.68 -1.18 -13.62
N GLY A 249 -12.62 -1.11 -14.56
CA GLY A 249 -14.01 -1.52 -14.31
C GLY A 249 -14.86 -0.52 -13.53
N PHE A 250 -14.39 0.72 -13.37
CA PHE A 250 -15.16 1.83 -12.78
C PHE A 250 -15.49 2.89 -13.83
N PRO A 251 -16.55 3.70 -13.64
CA PRO A 251 -16.77 4.88 -14.46
C PRO A 251 -15.54 5.80 -14.47
N GLY A 252 -15.05 6.15 -15.67
CA GLY A 252 -13.86 6.98 -15.84
C GLY A 252 -12.52 6.27 -15.62
N ALA A 253 -12.53 4.97 -15.34
CA ALA A 253 -11.33 4.14 -15.23
C ALA A 253 -10.86 3.62 -16.59
N GLN A 254 -9.65 3.05 -16.64
CA GLN A 254 -9.15 2.42 -17.86
C GLN A 254 -9.93 1.12 -18.14
N ALA A 255 -9.98 0.70 -19.41
CA ALA A 255 -10.40 -0.65 -19.74
C ALA A 255 -9.35 -1.65 -19.25
N PHE A 256 -9.78 -2.86 -18.86
CA PHE A 256 -8.84 -3.92 -18.47
C PHE A 256 -7.76 -4.09 -19.55
N PRO A 257 -6.48 -4.22 -19.18
CA PRO A 257 -5.46 -4.59 -20.15
C PRO A 257 -5.84 -5.93 -20.81
N PRO A 258 -5.59 -6.09 -22.12
CA PRO A 258 -5.93 -7.30 -22.85
C PRO A 258 -5.18 -8.55 -22.34
#